data_AF-A0A1G0WYC9-F1
#
_entry.id   AF-A0A1G0WYC9-F1
#
_cell.length_a   1.000
_cell.length_b   1.000
_cell.length_c   1.000
_cell.angle_alpha   90.00
_cell.angle_beta   90.00
_cell.angle_gamma   90.00
#
_symmetry.space_group_name_H-M   'P 1'
#
loop_
_entity.id
_entity.type
_entity.pdbx_description
1 polymer ?
#
loop_
_entity_poly.entity_id
_entity_poly.type
_entity_poly.pdbx_seq_one_letter_code
_entity_poly.pdbx_strand_id
1 'polypeptide(L)'
;MDEPLDTPPLETTPSEPDNPPPDSPLEESKELAQNTKAGYPDLSALNDAVYHIDWRWSYFEITVVSPNITLFVPPKWIKPELIPGTEDYEFVYPILDYGNRMITSKQDEFMSAGYSMCKMYYTIEKIIDILVGRLSQEGIPPETEVQVAFGGHRVVKRKAFEIIINLDNNVVVSNFDPGEWGEKYLRVVKWQGEQGYGYPSKAPRDVYKKAPKTMTAKPK
;
A
#
# COMPACT_ATOMS: atom_id res chain seq x y z
N MET A 1 -50.46 -68.27 -60.18
CA MET A 1 -49.06 -68.61 -59.89
C MET A 1 -48.58 -67.45 -59.05
N ASP A 2 -48.67 -67.61 -57.74
CA ASP A 2 -48.35 -66.57 -56.76
C ASP A 2 -47.56 -67.27 -55.66
N GLU A 3 -46.23 -67.15 -55.73
CA GLU A 3 -45.32 -67.56 -54.67
C GLU A 3 -45.09 -66.37 -53.71
N PRO A 4 -45.15 -66.57 -52.39
CA PRO A 4 -44.83 -65.53 -51.42
C PRO A 4 -43.30 -65.42 -51.23
N LEU A 5 -42.80 -64.18 -51.22
CA LEU A 5 -41.40 -63.85 -50.88
C LEU A 5 -41.10 -64.23 -49.42
N ASP A 6 -40.14 -65.13 -49.24
CA ASP A 6 -39.55 -65.53 -47.97
C ASP A 6 -38.39 -64.56 -47.64
N THR A 7 -38.55 -63.72 -46.62
CA THR A 7 -37.47 -62.82 -46.14
C THR A 7 -36.67 -63.51 -45.03
N PRO A 8 -35.33 -63.59 -45.12
CA PRO A 8 -34.50 -64.20 -44.08
C PRO A 8 -34.37 -63.30 -42.83
N PRO A 9 -34.02 -63.87 -41.66
CA PRO A 9 -33.99 -63.15 -40.39
C PRO A 9 -32.78 -62.20 -40.28
N LEU A 10 -32.98 -61.06 -39.62
CA LEU A 10 -31.91 -60.11 -39.28
C LEU A 10 -30.80 -60.80 -38.47
N GLU A 11 -29.62 -60.94 -39.05
CA GLU A 11 -28.38 -61.17 -38.29
C GLU A 11 -28.06 -59.92 -37.47
N THR A 12 -28.09 -60.06 -36.14
CA THR A 12 -27.51 -59.09 -35.22
C THR A 12 -25.99 -59.14 -35.32
N THR A 13 -25.39 -58.17 -35.98
CA THR A 13 -23.94 -57.94 -35.92
C THR A 13 -23.51 -57.57 -34.50
N PRO A 14 -22.37 -58.06 -33.97
CA PRO A 14 -21.86 -57.65 -32.67
C PRO A 14 -21.51 -56.16 -32.70
N SER A 15 -21.98 -55.42 -31.71
CA SER A 15 -21.59 -54.03 -31.47
C SER A 15 -20.06 -53.90 -31.41
N GLU A 16 -19.51 -53.05 -32.27
CA GLU A 16 -18.14 -52.54 -32.13
C GLU A 16 -17.94 -51.97 -30.72
N PRO A 17 -16.74 -52.12 -30.11
CA PRO A 17 -16.44 -51.43 -28.87
C PRO A 17 -16.43 -49.92 -29.15
N ASP A 18 -17.29 -49.18 -28.45
CA ASP A 18 -17.28 -47.72 -28.40
C ASP A 18 -15.86 -47.23 -28.09
N ASN A 19 -15.11 -46.84 -29.13
CA ASN A 19 -13.95 -45.99 -28.94
C ASN A 19 -14.48 -44.63 -28.48
N PRO A 20 -14.11 -44.15 -27.28
CA PRO A 20 -14.54 -42.84 -26.84
C PRO A 20 -13.98 -41.79 -27.81
N PRO A 21 -14.74 -40.74 -28.14
CA PRO A 21 -14.28 -39.68 -29.02
C PRO A 21 -12.97 -39.08 -28.48
N PRO A 22 -12.02 -38.70 -29.35
CA PRO A 22 -10.87 -37.92 -28.91
C PRO A 22 -11.43 -36.62 -28.33
N ASP A 23 -10.84 -36.17 -27.23
CA ASP A 23 -11.21 -34.96 -26.48
C ASP A 23 -12.28 -35.20 -25.40
N SER A 24 -11.94 -36.06 -24.43
CA SER A 24 -12.59 -35.97 -23.12
C SER A 24 -12.14 -34.66 -22.42
N PRO A 25 -13.05 -33.84 -21.86
CA PRO A 25 -12.72 -32.61 -21.12
C PRO A 25 -11.77 -32.83 -19.93
N LEU A 26 -11.59 -34.09 -19.52
CA LEU A 26 -10.71 -34.55 -18.46
C LEU A 26 -9.23 -34.61 -18.87
N GLU A 27 -8.91 -34.76 -20.17
CA GLU A 27 -7.53 -34.72 -20.66
C GLU A 27 -7.09 -33.27 -20.92
N GLU A 28 -7.94 -32.44 -21.52
CA GLU A 28 -7.68 -30.99 -21.66
C GLU A 28 -7.51 -30.29 -20.30
N SER A 29 -8.29 -30.67 -19.28
CA SER A 29 -8.12 -30.10 -17.93
C SER A 29 -6.85 -30.58 -17.21
N LYS A 30 -6.35 -31.77 -17.53
CA LYS A 30 -5.04 -32.25 -17.04
C LYS A 30 -3.88 -31.60 -17.78
N GLU A 31 -3.97 -31.40 -19.09
CA GLU A 31 -2.99 -30.64 -19.87
C GLU A 31 -3.00 -29.17 -19.47
N LEU A 32 -4.16 -28.56 -19.22
CA LEU A 32 -4.23 -27.19 -18.69
C LEU A 32 -3.61 -27.13 -17.29
N ALA A 33 -3.86 -28.12 -16.42
CA ALA A 33 -3.23 -28.20 -15.09
C ALA A 33 -1.72 -28.48 -15.14
N GLN A 34 -1.24 -29.26 -16.11
CA GLN A 34 0.18 -29.51 -16.35
C GLN A 34 0.89 -28.31 -16.99
N ASN A 35 0.23 -27.61 -17.92
CA ASN A 35 0.70 -26.35 -18.51
C ASN A 35 0.69 -25.20 -17.48
N THR A 36 -0.22 -25.23 -16.50
CA THR A 36 -0.21 -24.30 -15.36
C THR A 36 1.01 -24.53 -14.45
N LYS A 37 1.57 -25.74 -14.41
CA LYS A 37 2.86 -26.01 -13.72
C LYS A 37 4.10 -25.58 -14.53
N ALA A 38 3.96 -25.23 -15.81
CA ALA A 38 5.08 -25.11 -16.75
C ALA A 38 5.45 -23.68 -17.18
N GLY A 39 4.93 -22.61 -16.57
CA GLY A 39 5.36 -21.27 -17.04
C GLY A 39 4.84 -20.03 -16.33
N TYR A 40 3.88 -20.14 -15.40
CA TYR A 40 3.40 -18.99 -14.63
C TYR A 40 3.84 -19.12 -13.18
N PRO A 41 4.38 -18.07 -12.55
CA PRO A 41 4.68 -18.09 -11.13
C PRO A 41 3.37 -18.35 -10.36
N ASP A 42 3.45 -19.16 -9.31
CA ASP A 42 2.39 -19.36 -8.33
C ASP A 42 1.72 -18.00 -8.01
N LEU A 43 0.39 -17.94 -8.09
CA LEU A 43 -0.37 -16.70 -7.86
C LEU A 43 -0.05 -16.08 -6.48
N SER A 44 0.25 -16.92 -5.49
CA SER A 44 0.73 -16.46 -4.18
C SER A 44 2.08 -15.75 -4.29
N ALA A 45 3.04 -16.36 -4.99
CA ALA A 45 4.35 -15.77 -5.21
C ALA A 45 4.28 -14.47 -6.03
N LEU A 46 3.34 -14.39 -6.99
CA LEU A 46 3.10 -13.17 -7.76
C LEU A 46 2.54 -12.04 -6.88
N ASN A 47 1.57 -12.34 -6.00
CA ASN A 47 1.03 -11.36 -5.06
C ASN A 47 2.12 -10.82 -4.12
N ASP A 48 2.98 -11.69 -3.61
CA ASP A 48 4.12 -11.28 -2.78
C ASP A 48 5.10 -10.40 -3.56
N ALA A 49 5.40 -10.75 -4.81
CA ALA A 49 6.28 -9.95 -5.67
C ALA A 49 5.70 -8.54 -5.92
N VAL A 50 4.40 -8.44 -6.24
CA VAL A 50 3.71 -7.17 -6.44
C VAL A 50 3.72 -6.34 -5.15
N TYR A 51 3.45 -6.96 -4.00
CA TYR A 51 3.52 -6.29 -2.69
C TYR A 51 4.92 -5.69 -2.44
N HIS A 52 5.97 -6.44 -2.75
CA HIS A 52 7.34 -5.98 -2.58
C HIS A 52 7.75 -4.89 -3.57
N ILE A 53 7.25 -4.92 -4.81
CA ILE A 53 7.44 -3.83 -5.77
C ILE A 53 6.70 -2.57 -5.30
N ASP A 54 5.44 -2.69 -4.87
CA ASP A 54 4.66 -1.58 -4.32
C ASP A 54 5.32 -0.97 -3.07
N TRP A 55 5.97 -1.79 -2.22
CA TRP A 55 6.78 -1.26 -1.13
C TRP A 55 7.96 -0.42 -1.64
N ARG A 56 8.75 -0.97 -2.57
CA ARG A 56 9.94 -0.27 -3.11
C ARG A 56 9.57 1.07 -3.74
N TRP A 57 8.44 1.12 -4.43
CA TRP A 57 7.95 2.30 -5.14
C TRP A 57 6.84 3.03 -4.38
N SER A 58 6.74 2.77 -3.08
CA SER A 58 5.59 3.22 -2.29
C SER A 58 5.30 4.70 -2.45
N TYR A 59 4.01 4.98 -2.60
CA TYR A 59 3.43 6.30 -2.50
C TYR A 59 2.57 6.37 -1.26
N PHE A 60 2.32 7.60 -0.80
CA PHE A 60 1.37 7.90 0.26
C PHE A 60 0.49 9.06 -0.20
N GLU A 61 -0.80 8.94 0.12
CA GLU A 61 -1.78 9.99 -0.12
C GLU A 61 -2.62 10.15 1.15
N ILE A 62 -2.86 11.40 1.52
CA ILE A 62 -3.88 11.76 2.50
C ILE A 62 -4.84 12.76 1.87
N THR A 63 -6.13 12.48 2.00
CA THR A 63 -7.21 13.31 1.48
C THR A 63 -8.16 13.64 2.61
N VAL A 64 -8.42 14.92 2.83
CA VAL A 64 -9.46 15.38 3.75
C VAL A 64 -10.82 15.21 3.07
N VAL A 65 -11.66 14.37 3.67
CA VAL A 65 -13.02 14.06 3.22
C VAL A 65 -14.00 15.07 3.81
N SER A 66 -13.81 15.43 5.09
CA SER A 66 -14.59 16.43 5.80
C SER A 66 -13.71 17.08 6.89
N PRO A 67 -13.79 18.40 7.13
CA PRO A 67 -14.62 19.39 6.43
C PRO A 67 -14.09 19.70 5.02
N ASN A 68 -14.85 20.46 4.24
CA ASN A 68 -14.43 20.90 2.91
C ASN A 68 -13.28 21.91 3.05
N ILE A 69 -12.15 21.61 2.42
CA ILE A 69 -10.96 22.46 2.40
C ILE A 69 -10.76 23.02 0.99
N THR A 70 -10.30 24.27 0.92
CA THR A 70 -10.00 24.95 -0.34
C THR A 70 -9.03 24.16 -1.20
N LEU A 71 -9.36 23.99 -2.49
CA LEU A 71 -8.52 23.30 -3.46
C LEU A 71 -7.48 24.23 -4.07
N PHE A 72 -6.30 23.70 -4.38
CA PHE A 72 -5.26 24.39 -5.15
C PHE A 72 -5.24 23.90 -6.59
N VAL A 73 -5.47 24.83 -7.52
CA VAL A 73 -5.38 24.60 -8.97
C VAL A 73 -4.56 25.74 -9.59
N PRO A 74 -3.33 25.48 -10.09
CA PRO A 74 -2.63 24.18 -10.11
C PRO A 74 -2.16 23.73 -8.71
N PRO A 75 -1.86 22.44 -8.51
CA PRO A 75 -1.33 21.95 -7.25
C PRO A 75 0.05 22.55 -6.95
N LYS A 76 0.33 22.77 -5.67
CA LYS A 76 1.59 23.33 -5.18
C LYS A 76 2.63 22.23 -5.02
N TRP A 77 3.85 22.50 -5.49
CA TRP A 77 5.00 21.64 -5.28
C TRP A 77 5.77 22.10 -4.04
N ILE A 78 5.72 21.31 -2.98
CA ILE A 78 6.46 21.56 -1.75
C ILE A 78 7.75 20.75 -1.80
N LYS A 79 8.86 21.44 -2.04
CA LYS A 79 10.21 20.84 -2.06
C LYS A 79 10.75 20.71 -0.63
N PRO A 80 11.76 19.86 -0.38
CA PRO A 80 12.49 19.88 0.88
C PRO A 80 13.04 21.28 1.16
N GLU A 81 12.86 21.77 2.39
CA GLU A 81 13.30 23.10 2.80
C GLU A 81 14.70 23.07 3.40
N LEU A 82 15.38 24.22 3.40
CA LEU A 82 16.67 24.37 4.07
C LEU A 82 16.46 24.40 5.59
N ILE A 83 17.21 23.59 6.33
CA ILE A 83 17.11 23.58 7.80
C ILE A 83 17.77 24.85 8.36
N PRO A 84 17.05 25.67 9.15
CA PRO A 84 17.59 26.93 9.67
C PRO A 84 18.91 26.75 10.42
N GLY A 85 19.92 27.54 10.05
CA GLY A 85 21.24 27.49 10.67
C GLY A 85 22.16 26.37 10.15
N THR A 86 21.77 25.67 9.09
CA THR A 86 22.60 24.67 8.41
C THR A 86 22.61 24.87 6.89
N GLU A 87 23.49 24.18 6.19
CA GLU A 87 23.49 24.07 4.71
C GLU A 87 22.69 22.86 4.22
N ASP A 88 22.16 22.05 5.14
CA ASP A 88 21.44 20.83 4.84
C ASP A 88 19.95 21.09 4.60
N TYR A 89 19.36 20.27 3.74
CA TYR A 89 17.93 20.25 3.48
C TYR A 89 17.23 19.20 4.34
N GLU A 90 15.94 19.37 4.57
CA GLU A 90 15.08 18.37 5.19
C GLU A 90 15.18 17.02 4.49
N PHE A 91 15.25 15.94 5.28
CA PHE A 91 15.33 14.59 4.75
C PHE A 91 13.94 14.03 4.39
N VAL A 92 13.30 14.64 3.40
CA VAL A 92 11.94 14.31 2.93
C VAL A 92 11.88 14.20 1.41
N TYR A 93 10.84 13.55 0.88
CA TYR A 93 10.50 13.60 -0.54
C TYR A 93 9.68 14.87 -0.84
N PRO A 94 9.65 15.32 -2.10
CA PRO A 94 8.71 16.35 -2.52
C PRO A 94 7.26 15.94 -2.27
N ILE A 95 6.43 16.93 -1.94
CA ILE A 95 4.99 16.75 -1.68
C ILE A 95 4.21 17.55 -2.72
N LEU A 96 3.23 16.90 -3.34
CA LEU A 96 2.28 17.54 -4.25
C LEU A 96 0.99 17.84 -3.50
N ASP A 97 0.64 19.11 -3.42
CA ASP A 97 -0.44 19.62 -2.58
C ASP A 97 -1.58 20.24 -3.40
N TYR A 98 -2.73 19.58 -3.34
CA TYR A 98 -3.99 20.00 -3.97
C TYR A 98 -4.89 20.77 -2.99
N GLY A 99 -4.43 21.11 -1.79
CA GLY A 99 -5.23 21.78 -0.75
C GLY A 99 -5.98 20.77 0.13
N ASN A 100 -6.97 20.06 -0.40
CA ASN A 100 -7.66 19.00 0.33
C ASN A 100 -6.91 17.65 0.31
N ARG A 101 -5.91 17.50 -0.58
CA ARG A 101 -5.20 16.25 -0.81
C ARG A 101 -3.71 16.51 -0.95
N MET A 102 -2.90 15.70 -0.29
CA MET A 102 -1.44 15.72 -0.40
C MET A 102 -0.92 14.34 -0.79
N ILE A 103 -0.01 14.31 -1.77
CA ILE A 103 0.55 13.08 -2.35
C ILE A 103 2.08 13.16 -2.33
N THR A 104 2.72 12.05 -2.04
CA THR A 104 4.17 11.88 -2.15
C THR A 104 4.52 10.45 -2.58
N SER A 105 5.73 10.24 -3.09
CA SER A 105 6.21 8.91 -3.46
C SER A 105 7.73 8.80 -3.36
N LYS A 106 8.23 7.56 -3.37
CA LYS A 106 9.66 7.28 -3.45
C LYS A 106 10.27 7.50 -4.85
N GLN A 107 9.56 8.17 -5.76
CA GLN A 107 9.88 8.22 -7.18
C GLN A 107 11.32 8.68 -7.50
N ASP A 108 11.93 9.56 -6.71
CA ASP A 108 13.32 9.99 -6.94
C ASP A 108 14.35 8.87 -6.70
N GLU A 109 14.01 7.90 -5.86
CA GLU A 109 14.92 6.86 -5.35
C GLU A 109 14.29 5.46 -5.45
N PHE A 110 13.29 5.26 -6.31
CA PHE A 110 12.47 4.04 -6.34
C PHE A 110 13.28 2.76 -6.66
N MET A 111 14.39 2.91 -7.41
CA MET A 111 15.31 1.83 -7.73
C MET A 111 16.41 1.60 -6.67
N SER A 112 16.72 2.60 -5.84
CA SER A 112 17.86 2.58 -4.91
C SER A 112 17.45 2.45 -3.44
N ALA A 113 16.33 3.02 -3.04
CA ALA A 113 15.85 3.02 -1.65
C ALA A 113 15.42 1.63 -1.15
N GLY A 114 15.12 0.69 -2.05
CA GLY A 114 14.70 -0.66 -1.70
C GLY A 114 13.52 -0.66 -0.72
N TYR A 115 13.63 -1.38 0.40
CA TYR A 115 12.61 -1.41 1.46
C TYR A 115 12.76 -0.30 2.51
N SER A 116 13.77 0.56 2.40
CA SER A 116 13.95 1.67 3.36
C SER A 116 12.77 2.62 3.30
N MET A 117 12.21 2.92 4.49
CA MET A 117 11.06 3.80 4.66
C MET A 117 11.38 5.05 5.47
N CYS A 118 12.62 5.24 5.92
CA CYS A 118 12.97 6.35 6.81
C CYS A 118 12.59 7.72 6.23
N LYS A 119 13.07 8.04 5.02
CA LYS A 119 12.74 9.28 4.30
C LYS A 119 11.24 9.43 4.05
N MET A 120 10.56 8.33 3.72
CA MET A 120 9.10 8.31 3.52
C MET A 120 8.36 8.62 4.83
N TYR A 121 8.77 8.02 5.95
CA TYR A 121 8.16 8.28 7.25
C TYR A 121 8.34 9.74 7.70
N TYR A 122 9.50 10.34 7.46
CA TYR A 122 9.72 11.77 7.71
C TYR A 122 8.85 12.65 6.80
N THR A 123 8.65 12.23 5.55
CA THR A 123 7.74 12.93 4.63
C THR A 123 6.30 12.86 5.11
N ILE A 124 5.85 11.70 5.64
CA ILE A 124 4.50 11.56 6.21
C ILE A 124 4.33 12.45 7.45
N GLU A 125 5.34 12.54 8.32
CA GLU A 125 5.32 13.47 9.46
C GLU A 125 5.19 14.93 8.99
N LYS A 126 5.93 15.34 7.95
CA LYS A 126 5.80 16.68 7.34
C LYS A 126 4.42 16.90 6.72
N ILE A 127 3.86 15.91 6.02
CA ILE A 127 2.50 15.98 5.45
C ILE A 127 1.46 16.23 6.55
N ILE A 128 1.58 15.53 7.68
CA ILE A 128 0.64 15.68 8.80
C ILE A 128 0.82 17.02 9.50
N ASP A 129 2.05 17.52 9.61
CA ASP A 129 2.31 18.87 10.12
C ASP A 129 1.67 19.95 9.23
N ILE A 130 1.81 19.82 7.90
CA ILE A 130 1.14 20.70 6.94
C ILE A 130 -0.38 20.62 7.08
N LEU A 131 -0.95 19.42 7.28
CA LEU A 131 -2.38 19.23 7.49
C LEU A 131 -2.85 19.97 8.74
N VAL A 132 -2.19 19.79 9.89
CA VAL A 132 -2.58 20.44 11.15
C VAL A 132 -2.46 21.96 11.05
N GLY A 133 -1.38 22.45 10.43
CA GLY A 133 -1.20 23.87 10.14
C GLY A 133 -2.33 24.44 9.28
N ARG A 134 -2.78 23.67 8.28
CA ARG A 134 -3.90 24.04 7.41
C ARG A 134 -5.24 24.08 8.13
N LEU A 135 -5.55 23.06 8.93
CA LEU A 135 -6.76 23.03 9.74
C LEU A 135 -6.84 24.27 10.65
N SER A 136 -5.70 24.64 11.25
CA SER A 136 -5.59 25.84 12.08
C SER A 136 -5.79 27.14 11.27
N GLN A 137 -5.26 27.22 10.05
CA GLN A 137 -5.43 28.39 9.17
C GLN A 137 -6.86 28.57 8.68
N GLU A 138 -7.57 27.47 8.41
CA GLU A 138 -8.99 27.47 8.02
C GLU A 138 -9.93 27.72 9.24
N GLY A 139 -9.36 27.90 10.44
CA GLY A 139 -10.12 28.18 11.65
C GLY A 139 -10.89 26.97 12.20
N ILE A 140 -10.47 25.75 11.84
CA ILE A 140 -11.09 24.50 12.32
C ILE A 140 -10.51 24.21 13.71
N PRO A 141 -11.36 24.20 14.75
CA PRO A 141 -10.85 24.02 16.11
C PRO A 141 -10.52 22.53 16.37
N PRO A 142 -9.59 22.22 17.29
CA PRO A 142 -9.05 20.87 17.47
C PRO A 142 -10.08 19.78 17.79
N GLU A 143 -11.18 20.14 18.44
CA GLU A 143 -12.27 19.23 18.81
C GLU A 143 -13.16 18.81 17.62
N THR A 144 -13.14 19.57 16.52
CA THR A 144 -13.95 19.27 15.34
C THR A 144 -13.46 18.00 14.68
N GLU A 145 -14.37 17.07 14.40
CA GLU A 145 -14.05 15.84 13.70
C GLU A 145 -13.59 16.14 12.27
N VAL A 146 -12.34 15.78 11.97
CA VAL A 146 -11.75 15.86 10.64
C VAL A 146 -11.61 14.45 10.09
N GLN A 147 -12.40 14.12 9.08
CA GLN A 147 -12.35 12.83 8.41
C GLN A 147 -11.31 12.86 7.30
N VAL A 148 -10.38 11.92 7.35
CA VAL A 148 -9.34 11.72 6.32
C VAL A 148 -9.41 10.34 5.72
N ALA A 149 -8.91 10.20 4.49
CA ALA A 149 -8.75 8.94 3.79
C ALA A 149 -7.29 8.77 3.34
N PHE A 150 -6.78 7.54 3.43
CA PHE A 150 -5.43 7.18 3.05
C PHE A 150 -5.37 6.41 1.72
N GLY A 151 -4.48 6.86 0.82
CA GLY A 151 -3.99 6.10 -0.33
C GLY A 151 -2.56 5.59 -0.09
N GLY A 152 -2.11 4.63 -0.92
CA GLY A 152 -0.74 4.13 -0.86
C GLY A 152 -0.56 2.71 -0.30
N HIS A 153 0.71 2.33 -0.16
CA HIS A 153 1.12 1.01 0.32
C HIS A 153 0.77 0.80 1.80
N ARG A 154 0.50 -0.45 2.22
CA ARG A 154 0.06 -0.78 3.60
C ARG A 154 1.01 -0.24 4.69
N VAL A 155 2.31 -0.27 4.47
CA VAL A 155 3.32 0.16 5.45
C VAL A 155 3.29 1.68 5.69
N VAL A 156 3.03 2.48 4.67
CA VAL A 156 2.91 3.94 4.85
C VAL A 156 1.62 4.31 5.59
N LYS A 157 0.50 3.63 5.28
CA LYS A 157 -0.78 3.85 5.98
C LYS A 157 -0.66 3.55 7.47
N ARG A 158 0.06 2.48 7.83
CA ARG A 158 0.36 2.13 9.23
C ARG A 158 1.11 3.24 9.97
N LYS A 159 2.13 3.82 9.34
CA LYS A 159 2.88 4.94 9.92
C LYS A 159 2.02 6.20 10.04
N ALA A 160 1.26 6.54 8.99
CA ALA A 160 0.36 7.68 9.03
C ALA A 160 -0.71 7.54 10.13
N PHE A 161 -1.31 6.35 10.26
CA PHE A 161 -2.27 6.04 11.32
C PHE A 161 -1.66 6.23 12.71
N GLU A 162 -0.44 5.72 12.94
CA GLU A 162 0.29 5.89 14.20
C GLU A 162 0.53 7.36 14.54
N ILE A 163 0.79 8.22 13.56
CA ILE A 163 0.99 9.65 13.80
C ILE A 163 -0.35 10.32 14.13
N ILE A 164 -1.41 10.02 13.36
CA ILE A 164 -2.73 10.64 13.52
C ILE A 164 -3.33 10.38 14.89
N ILE A 165 -3.24 9.14 15.41
CA ILE A 165 -3.80 8.82 16.75
C ILE A 165 -3.07 9.52 17.90
N ASN A 166 -1.91 10.14 17.64
CA ASN A 166 -1.11 10.88 18.61
C ASN A 166 -1.21 12.41 18.42
N LEU A 167 -2.14 12.89 17.59
CA LEU A 167 -2.47 14.31 17.43
C LEU A 167 -3.42 14.79 18.53
N ASP A 168 -3.40 16.11 18.80
CA ASP A 168 -4.42 16.75 19.64
C ASP A 168 -5.73 17.00 18.88
N ASN A 169 -5.66 17.17 17.56
CA ASN A 169 -6.82 17.34 16.71
C ASN A 169 -7.60 16.03 16.60
N ASN A 170 -8.92 16.13 16.62
CA ASN A 170 -9.85 15.01 16.43
C ASN A 170 -9.88 14.57 14.96
N VAL A 171 -8.81 13.91 14.51
CA VAL A 171 -8.66 13.42 13.15
C VAL A 171 -8.99 11.93 13.11
N VAL A 172 -9.97 11.56 12.28
CA VAL A 172 -10.47 10.19 12.13
C VAL A 172 -10.16 9.66 10.73
N VAL A 173 -9.60 8.46 10.66
CA VAL A 173 -9.28 7.79 9.39
C VAL A 173 -10.45 6.91 8.95
N SER A 174 -11.01 7.18 7.77
CA SER A 174 -12.25 6.56 7.29
C SER A 174 -12.06 5.21 6.58
N ASN A 175 -10.91 4.98 5.93
CA ASN A 175 -10.72 3.87 4.99
C ASN A 175 -9.53 2.96 5.35
N PHE A 176 -9.10 2.95 6.62
CA PHE A 176 -7.99 2.13 7.07
C PHE A 176 -8.19 1.62 8.50
N ASP A 177 -8.15 0.30 8.66
CA ASP A 177 -8.14 -0.38 9.95
C ASP A 177 -6.74 -0.99 10.19
N PRO A 178 -6.04 -0.67 11.30
CA PRO A 178 -4.77 -1.28 11.63
C PRO A 178 -4.85 -2.78 11.93
N GLY A 179 -6.01 -3.32 12.34
CA GLY A 179 -6.24 -4.73 12.66
C GLY A 179 -5.22 -5.31 13.65
N GLU A 180 -4.86 -6.59 13.47
CA GLU A 180 -3.87 -7.27 14.34
C GLU A 180 -2.52 -6.55 14.44
N TRP A 181 -2.13 -5.81 13.40
CA TRP A 181 -0.87 -5.07 13.44
C TRP A 181 -0.94 -3.95 14.48
N GLY A 182 -2.09 -3.29 14.65
CA GLY A 182 -2.29 -2.25 15.66
C GLY A 182 -2.15 -2.79 17.08
N GLU A 183 -2.77 -3.93 17.37
CA GLU A 183 -2.66 -4.59 18.68
C GLU A 183 -1.22 -5.01 19.00
N LYS A 184 -0.54 -5.62 18.01
CA LYS A 184 0.87 -6.00 18.13
C LYS A 184 1.77 -4.77 18.32
N TYR A 185 1.48 -3.68 17.61
CA TYR A 185 2.19 -2.42 17.73
C TYR A 185 2.10 -1.85 19.16
N LEU A 186 0.89 -1.75 19.73
CA LEU A 186 0.70 -1.23 21.10
C LEU A 186 1.41 -2.10 22.15
N ARG A 187 1.40 -3.43 21.98
CA ARG A 187 2.16 -4.34 22.84
C ARG A 187 3.66 -4.07 22.80
N VAL A 188 4.19 -3.86 21.60
CA VAL A 188 5.62 -3.55 21.38
C VAL A 188 5.99 -2.18 21.95
N VAL A 189 5.14 -1.17 21.80
CA VAL A 189 5.35 0.17 22.39
C VAL A 189 5.40 0.09 23.91
N LYS A 190 4.45 -0.61 24.53
CA LYS A 190 4.43 -0.80 25.98
C LYS A 190 5.71 -1.50 26.47
N TRP A 191 6.08 -2.59 25.80
CA TRP A 191 7.30 -3.32 26.12
C TRP A 191 8.56 -2.44 25.99
N GLN A 192 8.68 -1.62 24.94
CA GLN A 192 9.79 -0.68 24.79
C GLN A 192 9.85 0.37 25.91
N GLY A 193 8.69 0.87 26.34
CA GLY A 193 8.58 1.77 27.48
C GLY A 193 9.09 1.13 28.77
N GLU A 194 8.71 -0.14 29.03
CA GLU A 194 9.17 -0.92 30.19
C GLU A 194 10.68 -1.19 30.17
N GLN A 195 11.28 -1.34 28.98
CA GLN A 195 12.72 -1.50 28.80
C GLN A 195 13.50 -0.16 28.90
N GLY A 196 12.81 0.98 29.05
CA GLY A 196 13.45 2.29 29.16
C GLY A 196 13.79 2.98 27.84
N TYR A 197 13.33 2.48 26.69
CA TYR A 197 13.50 3.14 25.39
C TYR A 197 12.55 4.35 25.19
N GLY A 198 11.57 4.51 26.09
CA GLY A 198 10.59 5.59 26.06
C GLY A 198 9.35 5.27 25.21
N TYR A 199 8.46 6.25 25.10
CA TYR A 199 7.23 6.17 24.31
C TYR A 199 7.36 7.03 23.03
N PRO A 200 6.58 6.72 21.98
CA PRO A 200 6.46 7.60 20.82
C PRO A 200 6.10 9.02 21.26
N SER A 201 6.80 10.02 20.74
CA SER A 201 6.53 11.41 21.06
C SER A 201 5.20 11.85 20.48
N LYS A 202 4.60 12.90 21.06
CA LYS A 202 3.42 13.56 20.54
C LYS A 202 3.62 14.05 19.09
N ALA A 203 2.57 14.06 18.29
CA ALA A 203 2.56 14.54 16.90
C ALA A 203 1.92 15.95 16.80
N PRO A 204 2.21 16.74 15.75
CA PRO A 204 3.22 16.52 14.70
C PRO A 204 4.66 16.54 15.23
N ARG A 205 5.56 15.77 14.62
CA ARG A 205 6.96 15.64 15.07
C ARG A 205 7.91 16.40 14.16
N ASP A 206 8.83 17.17 14.75
CA ASP A 206 9.87 17.92 14.02
C ASP A 206 11.10 17.07 13.63
N VAL A 207 10.93 15.76 13.44
CA VAL A 207 12.05 14.85 13.12
C VAL A 207 12.68 15.15 11.76
N TYR A 208 11.90 15.68 10.82
CA TYR A 208 12.33 16.00 9.46
C TYR A 208 13.14 17.30 9.38
N LYS A 209 13.09 18.15 10.42
CA LYS A 209 13.86 19.40 10.57
C LYS A 209 15.27 19.18 11.12
N LYS A 210 15.68 17.93 11.36
CA LYS A 210 17.00 17.60 11.89
C LYS A 210 17.92 17.22 10.74
N ALA A 211 19.10 17.83 10.69
CA ALA A 211 20.12 17.48 9.71
C ALA A 211 20.42 15.97 9.81
N PRO A 212 20.43 15.22 8.70
CA PRO A 212 20.88 13.85 8.74
C PRO A 212 22.30 13.83 9.30
N LYS A 213 22.56 13.00 10.31
CA LYS A 213 23.92 12.85 10.86
C LYS A 213 24.81 12.35 9.73
N THR A 214 25.59 13.24 9.12
CA THR A 214 26.65 12.85 8.19
C THR A 214 27.62 12.00 8.99
N MET A 215 27.60 10.68 8.74
CA MET A 215 28.65 9.81 9.26
C MET A 215 29.92 10.21 8.53
N THR A 216 30.70 11.11 9.12
CA THR A 216 32.09 11.33 8.71
C THR A 216 32.79 10.00 8.90
N ALA A 217 32.97 9.24 7.82
CA ALA A 217 33.82 8.08 7.82
C ALA A 217 35.20 8.57 8.26
N LYS A 218 35.65 8.18 9.46
CA LYS A 218 37.03 8.40 9.85
C LYS A 218 37.90 7.72 8.79
N PRO A 219 38.82 8.43 8.11
CA PRO A 219 39.81 7.75 7.30
C PRO A 219 40.60 6.82 8.21
N LYS A 220 40.70 5.55 7.81
CA LYS A 220 41.58 4.57 8.46
C LYS A 220 43.03 4.89 8.15
#